data_AF-A0A2S7WXJ5-F1
#
_entry.id   AF-A0A2S7WXJ5-F1
#
_cell.length_a   1.000
_cell.length_b   1.000
_cell.length_c   1.000
_cell.angle_alpha   90.00
_cell.angle_beta   90.00
_cell.angle_gamma   90.00
#
_symmetry.space_group_name_H-M   'P 1'
#
loop_
_entity.id
_entity.type
_entity.pdbx_description
1 polymer ?
#
loop_
_entity_poly.entity_id
_entity_poly.type
_entity_poly.pdbx_seq_one_letter_code
_entity_poly.pdbx_strand_id
1 'polypeptide(L)'
;MFEIFVKVYEYFIFFYATSLILSYLVLAIFSFIAINKYKSYNTDIDDEELLNSNLAPGISVIAPAFNEEKTIIINVKSLLTLNYPLFEVIIVNDGSKDSTLDLLIEEFDLVEAPFAYVEKIKSKPYK
;
A
#
# COMPACT_ATOMS: atom_id res chain seq x y z
N MET A 1 -51.82 -41.25 -8.16
CA MET A 1 -50.47 -41.21 -8.78
C MET A 1 -49.93 -39.79 -8.80
N PHE A 2 -50.68 -38.81 -9.33
CA PHE A 2 -50.28 -37.39 -9.35
C PHE A 2 -50.02 -36.79 -7.95
N GLU A 3 -50.88 -37.03 -6.96
CA GLU A 3 -50.68 -36.51 -5.60
C GLU A 3 -49.42 -37.06 -4.90
N ILE A 4 -49.06 -38.30 -5.18
CA ILE A 4 -47.83 -38.92 -4.64
C ILE A 4 -46.61 -38.24 -5.26
N PHE A 5 -46.66 -37.97 -6.56
CA PHE A 5 -45.59 -37.26 -7.27
C PHE A 5 -45.41 -35.83 -6.73
N VAL A 6 -46.51 -35.11 -6.51
CA VAL A 6 -46.48 -33.76 -5.93
C VAL A 6 -45.84 -33.77 -4.54
N LYS A 7 -46.25 -34.69 -3.65
CA LYS A 7 -45.66 -34.81 -2.31
C LYS A 7 -44.15 -35.12 -2.35
N VAL A 8 -43.72 -36.01 -3.23
CA VAL A 8 -42.30 -36.32 -3.40
C VAL A 8 -41.51 -35.09 -3.86
N TYR A 9 -42.07 -34.33 -4.80
CA TYR A 9 -41.46 -33.09 -5.29
C TYR A 9 -41.39 -32.00 -4.21
N GLU A 10 -42.44 -31.82 -3.41
CA GLU A 10 -42.47 -30.90 -2.27
C GLU A 10 -41.39 -31.23 -1.24
N TYR A 11 -41.27 -32.50 -0.84
CA TYR A 11 -40.20 -32.93 0.08
C TYR A 11 -38.82 -32.70 -0.53
N PHE A 12 -38.63 -32.99 -1.82
CA PHE A 12 -37.35 -32.76 -2.49
C PHE A 12 -36.93 -31.28 -2.44
N ILE A 13 -37.84 -30.36 -2.79
CA ILE A 13 -37.55 -28.92 -2.72
C ILE A 13 -37.28 -28.50 -1.29
N PHE A 14 -38.07 -28.98 -0.33
CA PHE A 14 -37.91 -28.63 1.08
C PHE A 14 -36.51 -29.00 1.61
N PHE A 15 -36.06 -30.23 1.36
CA PHE A 15 -34.72 -30.67 1.78
C PHE A 15 -33.62 -29.93 1.02
N TYR A 16 -33.80 -29.66 -0.28
CA TYR A 16 -32.84 -28.89 -1.06
C TYR A 16 -32.68 -27.46 -0.53
N ALA A 17 -33.78 -26.74 -0.34
CA ALA A 17 -33.77 -25.37 0.17
C ALA A 17 -33.19 -25.30 1.58
N THR A 18 -33.55 -26.25 2.45
CA THR A 18 -33.00 -26.34 3.82
C THR A 18 -31.49 -26.58 3.80
N SER A 19 -31.02 -27.51 2.97
CA SER A 19 -29.58 -27.78 2.79
C SER A 19 -28.81 -26.55 2.30
N LEU A 20 -29.40 -25.81 1.35
CA LEU A 20 -28.84 -24.58 0.79
C LEU A 20 -28.75 -23.46 1.84
N ILE A 21 -29.80 -23.28 2.65
CA ILE A 21 -29.78 -22.29 3.74
C ILE A 21 -28.72 -22.67 4.79
N LEU A 22 -28.63 -23.95 5.16
CA LEU A 22 -27.62 -24.44 6.11
C LEU A 22 -26.20 -24.20 5.60
N SER A 23 -25.93 -24.43 4.31
CA SER A 23 -24.60 -24.19 3.75
C SER A 23 -24.23 -22.70 3.79
N TYR A 24 -25.16 -21.80 3.49
CA TYR A 24 -24.92 -20.36 3.63
C TYR A 24 -24.71 -19.92 5.08
N LEU A 25 -25.43 -20.50 6.04
CA LEU A 25 -25.21 -20.22 7.46
C LEU A 25 -23.82 -20.65 7.92
N VAL A 26 -23.36 -21.84 7.49
CA VAL A 26 -22.01 -22.32 7.78
C VAL A 26 -20.95 -21.38 7.19
N LEU A 27 -21.13 -20.93 5.95
CA LEU A 27 -20.23 -19.96 5.31
C LEU A 27 -20.22 -18.61 6.06
N ALA A 28 -21.39 -18.13 6.50
CA ALA A 28 -21.49 -16.89 7.27
C ALA A 28 -20.76 -16.99 8.62
N ILE A 29 -20.87 -18.12 9.32
CA ILE A 29 -20.15 -18.38 10.58
C ILE A 29 -18.64 -18.41 10.34
N PHE A 30 -18.17 -19.13 9.32
CA PHE A 30 -16.74 -19.17 8.98
C PHE A 30 -16.22 -17.79 8.58
N SER A 31 -16.99 -17.03 7.81
CA SER A 31 -16.65 -15.65 7.45
C SER A 31 -16.55 -14.75 8.68
N PHE A 32 -17.50 -14.83 9.60
CA PHE A 32 -17.48 -14.04 10.85
C PHE A 32 -16.26 -14.37 11.71
N ILE A 33 -15.92 -15.65 11.89
CA ILE A 33 -14.73 -16.07 12.63
C ILE A 33 -13.46 -15.56 11.93
N ALA A 34 -13.38 -15.70 10.61
CA ALA A 34 -12.22 -15.26 9.83
C ALA A 34 -12.02 -13.74 9.90
N ILE A 35 -13.10 -12.95 9.77
CA ILE A 35 -13.05 -11.49 9.85
C ILE A 35 -12.61 -11.04 11.25
N ASN A 36 -13.17 -11.62 12.31
CA ASN A 36 -12.79 -11.26 13.67
C ASN A 36 -11.33 -11.62 13.98
N LYS A 37 -10.85 -12.77 13.46
CA LYS A 37 -9.45 -13.17 13.60
C LYS A 37 -8.51 -12.25 12.81
N TYR A 38 -8.89 -11.87 11.59
CA TYR A 38 -8.13 -10.94 10.76
C TYR A 38 -8.05 -9.55 11.40
N LYS A 39 -9.16 -9.07 11.96
CA LYS A 39 -9.22 -7.79 12.68
C LYS A 39 -8.23 -7.74 13.85
N SER A 40 -8.10 -8.83 14.60
CA SER A 40 -7.18 -8.90 15.74
C SER A 40 -5.68 -8.91 15.37
N TYR A 41 -5.31 -9.15 14.11
CA TYR A 41 -3.90 -9.22 13.69
C TYR A 41 -3.45 -8.02 12.85
N ASN A 42 -4.39 -7.32 12.21
CA ASN A 42 -4.09 -6.26 11.24
C ASN A 42 -4.81 -4.92 11.50
N THR A 43 -5.57 -4.76 12.60
CA THR A 43 -6.43 -3.55 12.74
C THR A 43 -6.02 -2.54 13.80
N ASP A 44 -5.21 -2.84 14.82
CA ASP A 44 -5.02 -1.85 15.89
C ASP A 44 -3.60 -1.87 16.51
N ILE A 45 -2.56 -1.68 15.68
CA ILE A 45 -1.62 -0.61 16.06
C ILE A 45 -2.28 0.60 15.44
N ASP A 46 -2.80 1.47 16.29
CA ASP A 46 -3.69 2.56 15.91
C ASP A 46 -2.93 3.52 14.97
N ASP A 47 -2.93 3.22 13.67
CA ASP A 47 -2.21 3.99 12.66
C ASP A 47 -2.72 5.42 12.69
N GLU A 48 -4.00 5.65 12.92
CA GLU A 48 -4.53 7.00 13.13
C GLU A 48 -3.93 7.67 14.37
N GLU A 49 -3.78 6.96 15.50
CA GLU A 49 -3.20 7.54 16.71
C GLU A 49 -1.70 7.83 16.54
N LEU A 50 -0.94 6.97 15.86
CA LEU A 50 0.47 7.22 15.52
C LEU A 50 0.62 8.35 14.48
N LEU A 51 -0.23 8.39 13.45
CA LEU A 51 -0.18 9.40 12.38
C LEU A 51 -0.64 10.78 12.87
N ASN A 52 -1.53 10.85 13.85
CA ASN A 52 -1.98 12.10 14.48
C ASN A 52 -1.20 12.46 15.74
N SER A 53 -0.31 11.59 16.21
CA SER A 53 0.52 11.86 17.37
C SER A 53 1.63 12.85 17.01
N ASN A 54 1.65 13.99 17.70
CA ASN A 54 2.78 14.93 17.67
C ASN A 54 4.10 14.33 18.18
N LEU A 55 4.09 13.09 18.69
CA LEU A 55 5.28 12.36 19.14
C LEU A 55 5.82 11.40 18.07
N ALA A 56 5.18 11.32 16.90
CA ALA A 56 5.69 10.53 15.78
C ALA A 56 7.08 11.03 15.36
N PRO A 57 8.11 10.16 15.27
CA PRO A 57 9.44 10.57 14.86
C PRO A 57 9.44 10.98 13.38
N GLY A 58 10.17 12.03 13.02
CA GLY A 58 10.40 12.35 11.62
C GLY A 58 11.14 11.21 10.91
N ILE A 59 10.69 10.84 9.72
CA ILE A 59 11.33 9.79 8.91
C ILE A 59 11.94 10.37 7.63
N SER A 60 13.02 9.75 7.15
CA SER A 60 13.63 10.07 5.86
C SER A 60 13.46 8.89 4.92
N VAL A 61 12.78 9.10 3.80
CA VAL A 61 12.59 8.09 2.75
C VAL A 61 13.66 8.29 1.70
N ILE A 62 14.61 7.36 1.64
CA ILE A 62 15.73 7.41 0.70
C ILE A 62 15.44 6.47 -0.47
N ALA A 63 15.43 7.00 -1.68
CA ALA A 63 15.19 6.23 -2.90
C ALA A 63 16.35 6.41 -3.89
N PRO A 64 17.10 5.33 -4.24
CA PRO A 64 18.08 5.39 -5.31
C PRO A 64 17.38 5.47 -6.67
N ALA A 65 17.95 6.26 -7.59
CA ALA A 65 17.47 6.40 -8.96
C ALA A 65 18.65 6.22 -9.94
N PHE A 66 18.51 5.28 -10.87
CA PHE A 66 19.48 5.05 -11.95
C PHE A 66 18.77 4.80 -13.27
N ASN A 67 18.88 5.75 -14.20
CA ASN A 67 18.24 5.72 -15.51
C ASN A 67 16.72 5.48 -15.48
N GLU A 68 16.00 6.31 -14.73
CA GLU A 68 14.56 6.21 -14.46
C GLU A 68 13.76 7.32 -15.18
N GLU A 69 14.25 7.91 -16.27
CA GLU A 69 13.62 9.08 -16.94
C GLU A 69 12.11 8.92 -17.22
N LYS A 70 11.63 7.69 -17.47
CA LYS A 70 10.21 7.42 -17.80
C LYS A 70 9.30 7.34 -16.58
N THR A 71 9.86 7.11 -15.41
CA THR A 71 9.16 6.64 -14.20
C THR A 71 9.49 7.51 -12.99
N ILE A 72 10.57 8.28 -13.02
CA ILE A 72 11.07 9.03 -11.87
C ILE A 72 10.02 10.01 -11.32
N ILE A 73 9.31 10.72 -12.18
CA ILE A 73 8.29 11.71 -11.76
C ILE A 73 7.12 11.03 -11.03
N ILE A 74 6.60 9.94 -11.58
CA ILE A 74 5.48 9.22 -10.95
C ILE A 74 5.91 8.54 -9.65
N ASN A 75 7.15 8.05 -9.59
CA ASN A 75 7.72 7.45 -8.39
C ASN A 75 7.85 8.49 -7.27
N VAL A 76 8.45 9.65 -7.55
CA VAL A 76 8.59 10.73 -6.55
C VAL A 76 7.22 11.25 -6.10
N LYS A 77 6.28 11.48 -7.01
CA LYS A 77 4.91 11.87 -6.65
C LYS A 77 4.26 10.85 -5.71
N SER A 78 4.45 9.56 -5.96
CA SER A 78 3.94 8.50 -5.09
C SER A 78 4.56 8.54 -3.69
N LEU A 79 5.87 8.84 -3.58
CA LEU A 79 6.54 9.01 -2.29
C LEU A 79 6.02 10.25 -1.54
N LEU A 80 5.72 11.33 -2.25
CA LEU A 80 5.13 12.54 -1.66
C LEU A 80 3.66 12.35 -1.23
N THR A 81 2.99 11.28 -1.67
CA THR A 81 1.63 10.93 -1.18
C THR A 81 1.61 10.10 0.10
N LEU A 82 2.77 9.84 0.72
CA LEU A 82 2.83 9.14 1.99
C LEU A 82 1.99 9.86 3.05
N ASN A 83 1.05 9.12 3.65
CA ASN A 83 0.27 9.60 4.78
C ASN A 83 1.10 9.42 6.05
N TYR A 84 2.03 10.35 6.30
CA TYR A 84 2.86 10.39 7.50
C TYR A 84 3.04 11.85 7.95
N PRO A 85 2.96 12.17 9.26
CA PRO A 85 2.89 13.57 9.72
C PRO A 85 4.16 14.38 9.42
N LEU A 86 5.33 13.77 9.52
CA LEU A 86 6.61 14.43 9.28
C LEU A 86 7.56 13.49 8.54
N PHE A 87 7.79 13.76 7.26
CA PHE A 87 8.75 13.00 6.46
C PHE A 87 9.45 13.87 5.43
N GLU A 88 10.62 13.42 5.01
CA GLU A 88 11.35 13.95 3.86
C GLU A 88 11.62 12.83 2.85
N VAL A 89 11.73 13.20 1.57
CA VAL A 89 12.07 12.29 0.48
C VAL A 89 13.43 12.69 -0.10
N ILE A 90 14.38 11.77 -0.07
CA ILE A 90 15.76 11.97 -0.57
C ILE A 90 15.97 11.05 -1.77
N ILE A 91 16.11 11.64 -2.95
CA ILE A 91 16.41 10.89 -4.17
C ILE A 91 17.93 10.87 -4.39
N VAL A 92 18.50 9.67 -4.41
CA VAL A 92 19.93 9.46 -4.63
C VAL A 92 20.14 9.10 -6.09
N ASN A 93 20.58 10.05 -6.91
CA ASN A 93 20.96 9.77 -8.28
C ASN A 93 22.28 8.96 -8.31
N ASP A 94 22.20 7.68 -8.67
CA ASP A 94 23.35 6.75 -8.69
C ASP A 94 24.14 6.83 -10.02
N GLY A 95 24.41 8.05 -10.48
CA GLY A 95 25.16 8.30 -11.71
C GLY A 95 24.38 8.02 -13.00
N SER A 96 23.08 8.34 -13.02
CA SER A 96 22.26 8.25 -14.24
C SER A 96 22.89 9.03 -15.41
N LYS A 97 22.75 8.48 -16.63
CA LYS A 97 23.26 9.09 -17.87
C LYS A 97 22.16 9.62 -18.78
N ASP A 98 20.92 9.45 -18.35
CA ASP A 98 19.71 9.90 -19.04
C ASP A 98 19.19 11.20 -18.40
N SER A 99 17.98 11.59 -18.77
CA SER A 99 17.37 12.85 -18.31
C SER A 99 16.79 12.77 -16.88
N THR A 100 17.10 11.72 -16.10
CA THR A 100 16.51 11.50 -14.76
C THR A 100 16.64 12.71 -13.85
N LEU A 101 17.84 13.30 -13.75
CA LEU A 101 18.10 14.46 -12.88
C LEU A 101 17.44 15.72 -13.41
N ASP A 102 17.53 15.98 -14.72
CA ASP A 102 16.97 17.17 -15.33
C ASP A 102 15.44 17.21 -15.16
N LEU A 103 14.77 16.07 -15.33
CA LEU A 103 13.33 15.93 -15.08
C LEU A 103 12.96 16.21 -13.62
N LEU A 104 13.79 15.77 -12.66
CA LEU A 104 13.58 16.07 -11.25
C LEU A 104 13.74 17.56 -10.94
N ILE A 105 14.75 18.21 -11.53
CA ILE A 105 14.99 19.64 -11.35
C ILE A 105 13.82 20.45 -11.92
N GLU A 106 13.37 20.11 -13.14
CA GLU A 106 12.29 20.81 -13.82
C GLU A 106 10.93 20.63 -13.14
N GLU A 107 10.57 19.41 -12.75
CA GLU A 107 9.23 19.13 -12.17
C GLU A 107 9.08 19.63 -10.73
N PHE A 108 10.16 19.60 -9.93
CA PHE A 108 10.12 19.92 -8.50
C PHE A 108 10.84 21.21 -8.14
N ASP A 109 11.22 22.04 -9.13
CA ASP A 109 11.93 23.31 -8.96
C ASP A 109 13.15 23.19 -8.03
N LEU A 110 13.94 22.12 -8.20
CA LEU A 110 15.06 21.85 -7.29
C LEU A 110 16.14 22.93 -7.41
N VAL A 111 16.63 23.38 -6.26
CA VAL A 111 17.71 24.36 -6.15
C VAL A 111 18.96 23.71 -5.57
N GLU A 112 20.14 24.16 -6.02
CA GLU A 112 21.39 23.73 -5.42
C GLU A 112 21.46 24.19 -3.95
N ALA A 113 21.55 23.24 -3.03
CA ALA A 113 21.71 23.54 -1.61
C ALA A 113 23.16 24.02 -1.34
N PRO A 114 23.37 25.11 -0.58
CA PRO A 114 24.69 25.64 -0.25
C PRO A 114 25.37 24.82 0.86
N PHE A 115 25.48 23.50 0.68
CA PHE A 115 26.12 22.62 1.65
C PHE A 115 27.64 22.59 1.42
N ALA A 116 28.41 22.89 2.48
CA ALA A 116 29.85 22.63 2.48
C ALA A 116 30.08 21.11 2.58
N TYR A 117 30.22 20.44 1.43
CA TYR A 117 30.53 19.02 1.40
C TYR A 117 31.96 18.79 1.94
N VAL A 118 32.05 18.16 3.11
CA VAL A 118 33.32 17.69 3.67
C VAL A 118 33.57 16.29 3.12
N GLU A 119 34.46 16.19 2.13
CA GLU A 119 34.82 14.92 1.50
C GLU A 119 35.42 13.94 2.53
N LYS A 120 34.65 12.91 2.91
CA LYS A 120 35.13 11.81 3.77
C LYS A 120 35.65 10.62 2.98
N ILE A 121 35.14 10.42 1.77
CA ILE A 121 35.47 9.31 0.89
C ILE A 121 35.77 9.90 -0.50
N LYS A 122 36.87 9.45 -1.10
CA LYS A 122 37.21 9.81 -2.48
C LYS A 122 36.17 9.21 -3.43
N SER A 123 35.37 10.06 -4.05
CA SER A 123 34.42 9.68 -5.09
C SER A 123 34.77 10.39 -6.40
N LYS A 124 34.20 9.91 -7.52
CA LYS A 124 34.21 10.70 -8.74
C LYS A 124 33.36 11.96 -8.52
N PRO A 125 33.78 13.13 -9.01
CA PRO A 125 32.95 14.32 -8.96
C PRO A 125 31.68 14.06 -9.79
N TYR A 126 30.53 14.55 -9.30
CA TYR A 126 29.32 14.61 -10.12
C TYR A 126 29.45 15.87 -10.99
N LYS A 127 29.64 15.66 -12.30
CA LYS A 127 29.53 16.62 -13.41
C LYS A 127 29.87 15.90 -14.71
#